data_AF-A0A2N5VH01-F1
#
_entry.id   AF-A0A2N5VH01-F1
#
_cell.length_a   1.000
_cell.length_b   1.000
_cell.length_c   1.000
_cell.angle_alpha   90.00
_cell.angle_beta   90.00
_cell.angle_gamma   90.00
#
_symmetry.space_group_name_H-M   'P 1'
#
loop_
_entity.id
_entity.type
_entity.pdbx_description
1 polymer ?
#
loop_
_entity_poly.entity_id
_entity_poly.type
_entity_poly.pdbx_seq_one_letter_code
_entity_poly.pdbx_strand_id
1 'polypeptide(L)'
;MVSDPVSKFEGIGDDPSTIKRPIGKKKAKMAQQSVARDDLWKNKLADAHTKLAVQSKTLNTILKDNSDLLKLLAERGAASTQLEIMTKNLDNLDDEQVEFFRLKRSQIISSLRANASSSNTPSSS
;
A
#
# COMPACT_ATOMS: atom_id res chain seq x y z
N MET A 1 80.94 19.87 11.71
CA MET A 1 80.27 21.18 11.58
C MET A 1 80.03 21.45 10.11
N VAL A 2 78.97 22.23 9.84
CA VAL A 2 78.57 22.87 8.57
C VAL A 2 77.56 22.08 7.71
N SER A 3 76.32 22.57 7.79
CA SER A 3 75.16 22.33 6.93
C SER A 3 75.35 22.91 5.53
N ASP A 4 74.68 22.36 4.51
CA ASP A 4 73.88 23.11 3.50
C ASP A 4 73.15 22.15 2.52
N PRO A 5 72.19 22.59 1.68
CA PRO A 5 70.86 23.07 2.04
C PRO A 5 69.73 22.34 1.29
N VAL A 6 68.50 22.50 1.77
CA VAL A 6 67.27 22.13 1.06
C VAL A 6 67.07 23.09 -0.12
N SER A 7 67.18 22.60 -1.35
CA SER A 7 66.73 23.35 -2.54
C SER A 7 65.37 22.81 -2.99
N LYS A 8 64.34 23.63 -2.75
CA LYS A 8 62.97 23.42 -3.20
C LYS A 8 62.95 23.42 -4.74
N PHE A 9 62.62 22.28 -5.32
CA PHE A 9 62.34 22.20 -6.75
C PHE A 9 60.98 22.84 -7.03
N GLU A 10 61.03 24.08 -7.53
CA GLU A 10 59.89 24.83 -8.05
C GLU A 10 59.62 24.36 -9.49
N GLY A 11 58.91 23.24 -9.59
CA GLY A 11 58.44 22.70 -10.87
C GLY A 11 57.14 23.38 -11.26
N ILE A 12 57.21 24.23 -12.27
CA ILE A 12 56.09 24.88 -12.97
C ILE A 12 54.93 23.89 -13.17
N GLY A 13 53.77 24.25 -12.62
CA GLY A 13 52.52 23.56 -12.85
C GLY A 13 52.06 23.77 -14.29
N ASP A 14 52.33 22.79 -15.15
CA ASP A 14 51.50 22.56 -16.32
C ASP A 14 50.47 21.50 -15.94
N ASP A 15 49.21 21.94 -15.79
CA ASP A 15 48.07 21.04 -15.82
C ASP A 15 48.21 20.14 -17.04
N PRO A 16 48.26 18.80 -16.91
CA PRO A 16 48.34 17.94 -18.06
C PRO A 16 47.06 18.14 -18.86
N SER A 17 47.15 18.89 -19.96
CA SER A 17 46.05 19.02 -20.90
C SER A 17 45.59 17.60 -21.23
N THR A 18 44.33 17.31 -20.90
CA THR A 18 43.77 15.98 -21.14
C THR A 18 43.59 15.85 -22.64
N ILE A 19 44.67 15.54 -23.34
CA ILE A 19 44.67 15.24 -24.78
C ILE A 19 43.77 14.03 -24.92
N LYS A 20 42.57 14.23 -25.49
CA LYS A 20 41.66 13.15 -25.90
C LYS A 20 42.38 12.34 -26.98
N ARG A 21 43.13 11.34 -26.55
CA ARG A 21 43.74 10.37 -27.47
C ARG A 21 42.62 9.63 -28.19
N PRO A 22 42.70 9.46 -29.51
CA PRO A 22 41.68 8.72 -30.24
C PRO A 22 41.58 7.30 -29.67
N ILE A 23 40.38 6.95 -29.18
CA ILE A 23 40.09 5.60 -28.70
C ILE A 23 40.17 4.66 -29.89
N GLY A 24 41.03 3.65 -29.80
CA GLY A 24 41.13 2.61 -30.82
C GLY A 24 39.79 1.90 -31.04
N LYS A 25 39.50 1.52 -32.29
CA LYS A 25 38.19 0.97 -32.73
C LYS A 25 37.63 -0.13 -31.81
N LYS A 26 38.49 -1.01 -31.25
CA LYS A 26 38.09 -2.08 -30.33
C LYS A 26 37.51 -1.54 -29.01
N LYS A 27 38.12 -0.51 -28.43
CA LYS A 27 37.70 0.11 -27.17
C LYS A 27 36.43 0.93 -27.35
N ALA A 28 36.28 1.63 -28.49
CA ALA A 28 35.05 2.35 -28.84
C ALA A 28 33.85 1.40 -28.99
N LYS A 29 34.04 0.28 -29.72
CA LYS A 29 32.99 -0.74 -29.89
C LYS A 29 32.56 -1.36 -28.56
N MET A 30 33.50 -1.60 -27.65
CA MET A 30 33.21 -2.15 -26.32
C MET A 30 32.41 -1.16 -25.45
N ALA A 31 32.77 0.13 -25.48
CA ALA A 31 32.03 1.17 -24.76
C ALA A 31 30.61 1.36 -25.30
N GLN A 32 30.42 1.27 -26.62
CA GLN A 32 29.08 1.34 -27.21
C GLN A 32 28.24 0.12 -26.84
N GLN A 33 28.85 -1.06 -26.75
CA GLN A 33 28.15 -2.28 -26.31
C GLN A 33 27.75 -2.22 -24.84
N SER A 34 28.57 -1.63 -23.96
CA SER A 34 28.20 -1.46 -22.55
C SER A 34 27.04 -0.47 -22.41
N VAL A 35 27.09 0.67 -23.08
CA VAL A 35 25.97 1.64 -23.08
C VAL A 35 24.68 1.01 -23.57
N ALA A 36 24.72 0.25 -24.68
CA ALA A 36 23.54 -0.44 -25.20
C ALA A 36 22.96 -1.48 -24.22
N ARG A 37 23.82 -2.15 -23.43
CA ARG A 37 23.35 -3.07 -22.37
C ARG A 37 22.75 -2.32 -21.18
N ASP A 38 23.36 -1.22 -20.77
CA ASP A 38 22.86 -0.40 -19.67
C ASP A 38 21.49 0.19 -20.00
N ASP A 39 21.30 0.67 -21.23
CA ASP A 39 20.02 1.20 -21.69
C ASP A 39 18.96 0.10 -21.79
N LEU A 40 19.33 -1.10 -22.27
CA LEU A 40 18.43 -2.25 -22.25
C LEU A 40 17.99 -2.61 -20.82
N TRP A 41 18.93 -2.60 -19.87
CA TRP A 41 18.63 -2.88 -18.47
C TRP A 41 17.71 -1.81 -17.86
N LYS A 42 17.99 -0.52 -18.08
CA LYS A 42 17.13 0.59 -17.63
C LYS A 42 15.72 0.47 -18.18
N ASN A 43 15.58 0.17 -19.47
CA ASN A 43 14.27 0.00 -20.11
C ASN A 43 13.49 -1.18 -19.51
N LYS A 44 14.17 -2.31 -19.26
CA LYS A 44 13.54 -3.46 -18.58
C LYS A 44 13.13 -3.14 -17.15
N LEU A 45 13.96 -2.40 -16.41
CA LEU A 45 13.64 -1.97 -15.04
C LEU A 45 12.44 -1.03 -15.01
N ALA A 46 12.39 -0.06 -15.92
CA ALA A 46 11.26 0.85 -16.05
C ALA A 46 9.96 0.09 -16.36
N ASP A 47 9.99 -0.83 -17.34
CA ASP A 47 8.84 -1.67 -17.68
C ASP A 47 8.38 -2.53 -16.48
N ALA A 48 9.31 -3.12 -15.73
CA ALA A 48 9.00 -3.87 -14.52
C ALA A 48 8.33 -3.00 -13.44
N HIS A 49 8.83 -1.79 -13.21
CA HIS A 49 8.23 -0.84 -12.25
C HIS A 49 6.83 -0.39 -12.69
N THR A 50 6.63 -0.12 -13.98
CA THR A 50 5.30 0.23 -14.51
C THR A 50 4.32 -0.91 -14.30
N LYS A 51 4.71 -2.16 -14.61
CA LYS A 51 3.88 -3.35 -14.37
C LYS A 51 3.54 -3.50 -12.90
N LEU A 52 4.52 -3.34 -12.01
CA LEU A 52 4.33 -3.43 -10.57
C LEU A 52 3.36 -2.36 -10.05
N ALA A 53 3.50 -1.11 -10.52
CA ALA A 53 2.60 -0.03 -10.13
C ALA A 53 1.14 -0.29 -10.58
N VAL A 54 0.95 -0.79 -11.80
CA VAL A 54 -0.38 -1.15 -12.33
C VAL A 54 -0.99 -2.29 -11.54
N GLN A 55 -0.22 -3.35 -11.27
CA GLN A 55 -0.70 -4.49 -10.47
C GLN A 55 -0.99 -4.09 -9.03
N SER A 56 -0.15 -3.25 -8.42
CA SER A 56 -0.37 -2.71 -7.07
C SER A 56 -1.66 -1.90 -6.98
N LYS A 57 -1.91 -1.01 -7.95
CA LYS A 57 -3.17 -0.25 -8.02
C LYS A 57 -4.38 -1.18 -8.15
N THR A 58 -4.28 -2.18 -9.02
CA THR A 58 -5.34 -3.19 -9.23
C THR A 58 -5.63 -3.95 -7.93
N LEU A 59 -4.58 -4.38 -7.23
CA LEU A 59 -4.72 -5.09 -5.95
C LEU A 59 -5.41 -4.23 -4.89
N ASN A 60 -5.05 -2.94 -4.79
CA ASN A 60 -5.69 -2.02 -3.85
C ASN A 60 -7.17 -1.83 -4.14
N THR A 61 -7.57 -1.75 -5.41
CA THR A 61 -8.99 -1.71 -5.79
C THR A 61 -9.70 -2.99 -5.37
N ILE A 62 -9.14 -4.16 -5.68
CA ILE A 62 -9.72 -5.46 -5.28
C ILE A 62 -9.87 -5.56 -3.75
N LEU A 63 -8.85 -5.12 -3.00
CA LEU A 63 -8.90 -5.17 -1.54
C LEU A 63 -10.01 -4.26 -0.98
N LYS A 64 -10.20 -3.08 -1.57
CA LYS A 64 -11.28 -2.17 -1.18
C LYS A 64 -12.63 -2.82 -1.45
N ASP A 65 -12.85 -3.33 -2.66
CA ASP A 65 -14.11 -3.97 -3.04
C ASP A 65 -14.42 -5.17 -2.14
N ASN A 66 -13.41 -6.00 -1.84
CA ASN A 66 -13.55 -7.12 -0.91
C ASN A 66 -13.89 -6.66 0.52
N SER A 67 -13.30 -5.55 0.97
CA SER A 67 -13.59 -4.98 2.30
C SER A 67 -15.03 -4.50 2.38
N ASP A 68 -15.51 -3.82 1.35
CA ASP A 68 -16.90 -3.34 1.26
C ASP A 68 -17.90 -4.52 1.22
N LEU A 69 -17.58 -5.56 0.45
CA LEU A 69 -18.37 -6.80 0.41
C LEU A 69 -18.41 -7.51 1.76
N LEU A 70 -17.28 -7.62 2.47
CA LEU A 70 -17.22 -8.22 3.79
C LEU A 70 -18.04 -7.44 4.81
N LYS A 71 -17.98 -6.10 4.75
CA LYS A 71 -18.82 -5.24 5.58
C LYS A 71 -20.30 -5.49 5.33
N LEU A 72 -20.72 -5.51 4.07
CA LEU A 72 -22.12 -5.78 3.70
C LEU A 72 -22.56 -7.19 4.13
N LEU A 73 -21.69 -8.18 4.01
CA LEU A 73 -21.97 -9.55 4.45
C LEU A 73 -22.13 -9.63 5.97
N ALA A 74 -21.29 -8.92 6.73
CA ALA A 74 -21.41 -8.83 8.18
C ALA A 74 -22.71 -8.14 8.61
N GLU A 75 -23.06 -7.02 7.96
CA GLU A 75 -24.32 -6.30 8.21
C GLU A 75 -25.55 -7.16 7.91
N ARG A 76 -25.55 -7.84 6.75
CA ARG A 76 -26.62 -8.78 6.37
C ARG A 76 -26.71 -9.96 7.33
N GLY A 77 -25.57 -10.51 7.74
CA GLY A 77 -25.50 -11.61 8.71
C GLY A 77 -26.12 -11.21 10.04
N ALA A 78 -25.72 -10.05 10.57
CA ALA A 78 -26.28 -9.50 11.80
C ALA A 78 -27.81 -9.28 11.70
N ALA A 79 -28.28 -8.69 10.61
CA ALA A 79 -29.71 -8.49 10.37
C ALA A 79 -30.48 -9.82 10.27
N SER A 80 -29.90 -10.84 9.62
CA SER A 80 -30.49 -12.17 9.52
C SER A 80 -30.62 -12.84 10.88
N THR A 81 -29.57 -12.82 11.72
CA THR A 81 -29.62 -13.37 13.08
C THR A 81 -30.65 -12.63 13.93
N GLN A 82 -30.72 -11.30 13.84
CA GLN A 82 -31.73 -10.51 14.55
C GLN A 82 -33.15 -10.89 14.12
N LEU A 83 -33.37 -11.07 12.81
CA LEU A 83 -34.67 -11.50 12.29
C LEU A 83 -35.05 -12.88 12.82
N GLU A 84 -34.12 -13.84 12.80
CA GLU A 84 -34.37 -15.19 13.33
C GLU A 84 -34.76 -15.17 14.81
N ILE A 85 -34.06 -14.37 15.63
CA ILE A 85 -34.41 -14.14 17.04
C ILE A 85 -35.82 -13.54 17.17
N MET A 86 -36.14 -12.55 16.34
CA MET A 86 -37.43 -11.86 16.34
C MET A 86 -38.60 -12.77 15.90
N THR A 87 -38.35 -13.72 15.00
CA THR A 87 -39.38 -14.61 14.43
C THR A 87 -39.46 -15.98 15.09
N LYS A 88 -38.53 -16.34 15.98
CA LYS A 88 -38.53 -17.63 16.68
C LYS A 88 -39.87 -17.91 17.38
N ASN A 89 -40.47 -19.08 17.13
CA ASN A 89 -41.62 -19.51 17.93
C ASN A 89 -41.14 -19.91 19.35
N LEU A 90 -41.86 -19.44 20.38
CA LEU A 90 -41.56 -19.66 21.79
C LEU A 90 -42.42 -20.77 22.44
N ASP A 91 -43.44 -21.31 21.74
CA ASP A 91 -44.45 -22.21 22.33
C ASP A 91 -43.89 -23.56 22.82
N ASN A 92 -42.75 -24.00 22.28
CA ASN A 92 -42.12 -25.29 22.59
C ASN A 92 -40.73 -25.15 23.22
N LEU A 93 -40.46 -24.02 23.89
CA LEU A 93 -39.19 -23.75 24.56
C LEU A 93 -39.34 -23.83 26.08
N ASP A 94 -38.26 -24.13 26.78
CA ASP A 94 -38.24 -24.02 28.25
C ASP A 94 -38.26 -22.56 28.72
N ASP A 95 -38.58 -22.35 30.00
CA ASP A 95 -38.77 -21.00 30.56
C ASP A 95 -37.51 -20.12 30.42
N GLU A 96 -36.32 -20.68 30.56
CA GLU A 96 -35.04 -19.95 30.43
C GLU A 96 -34.79 -19.51 28.98
N GLN A 97 -35.07 -20.39 28.02
CA GLN A 97 -34.99 -20.07 26.60
C GLN A 97 -36.02 -19.01 26.21
N VAL A 98 -37.26 -19.11 26.70
CA VAL A 98 -38.30 -18.10 26.49
C VAL A 98 -37.84 -16.75 27.01
N GLU A 99 -37.29 -16.70 28.22
CA GLU A 99 -36.76 -15.47 28.82
C GLU A 99 -35.60 -14.90 27.99
N PHE A 100 -34.65 -15.74 27.57
CA PHE A 100 -33.54 -15.34 26.71
C PHE A 100 -34.02 -14.64 25.42
N PHE A 101 -34.96 -15.26 24.70
CA PHE A 101 -35.49 -14.67 23.46
C PHE A 101 -36.25 -13.37 23.73
N ARG A 102 -37.04 -13.28 24.82
CA ARG A 102 -37.73 -12.05 25.20
C ARG A 102 -36.75 -10.91 25.48
N LEU A 103 -35.70 -11.17 26.26
CA LEU A 103 -34.66 -10.20 26.56
C LEU A 103 -33.92 -9.76 25.29
N LYS A 104 -33.56 -10.71 24.42
CA LYS A 104 -32.88 -10.38 23.14
C LYS A 104 -33.75 -9.55 22.21
N ARG A 105 -35.05 -9.84 22.08
CA ARG A 105 -35.98 -9.01 21.30
C ARG A 105 -36.08 -7.60 21.85
N SER A 106 -36.22 -7.46 23.17
CA SER A 106 -36.27 -6.14 23.83
C SER A 106 -34.98 -5.35 23.58
N GLN A 107 -33.82 -6.00 23.68
CA GLN A 107 -32.53 -5.40 23.38
C GLN A 107 -32.46 -4.91 21.92
N ILE A 108 -32.82 -5.76 20.95
CA ILE A 108 -32.84 -5.41 19.52
C ILE A 108 -33.73 -4.19 19.26
N ILE A 109 -34.96 -4.19 19.77
CA ILE A 109 -35.89 -3.07 19.59
C ILE A 109 -35.35 -1.77 20.22
N SER A 110 -34.78 -1.87 21.41
CA SER A 110 -34.20 -0.71 22.11
C SER A 110 -33.04 -0.10 21.34
N SER A 111 -32.13 -0.93 20.81
CA SER A 111 -31.02 -0.48 19.96
C SER A 111 -31.52 0.16 18.67
N LEU A 112 -32.54 -0.42 18.01
CA LEU A 112 -33.13 0.15 16.80
C LEU A 112 -33.74 1.53 17.05
N ARG A 113 -34.46 1.69 18.16
CA ARG A 113 -35.03 3.00 18.57
C ARG A 113 -33.94 4.03 18.86
N ALA A 114 -32.88 3.64 19.57
CA ALA A 114 -31.75 4.53 19.86
C ALA A 114 -31.08 5.02 18.57
N ASN A 115 -30.85 4.11 17.61
CA ASN A 115 -30.27 4.46 16.31
C ASN A 115 -31.16 5.41 15.51
N ALA A 116 -32.49 5.18 15.49
CA ALA A 116 -33.44 6.05 14.81
C ALA A 116 -33.54 7.44 15.45
N SER A 117 -33.43 7.55 16.78
CA SER A 117 -33.37 8.83 17.47
C SER A 117 -32.08 9.59 17.19
N SER A 118 -30.95 8.88 17.05
CA SER A 118 -29.65 9.48 16.74
C SER A 118 -29.53 10.01 15.31
N SER A 119 -30.27 9.45 14.34
CA SER A 119 -30.25 9.91 12.94
C SER A 119 -31.13 11.14 12.68
N ASN A 120 -31.99 11.52 13.63
CA ASN A 120 -32.96 12.60 13.47
C ASN A 120 -32.49 13.95 14.05
N THR A 121 -31.25 14.07 14.53
CA THR A 121 -30.69 15.37 14.92
C THR A 121 -30.20 16.10 13.67
N PRO A 122 -30.83 17.22 13.25
CA PRO A 122 -30.23 18.07 12.23
C PRO A 122 -28.94 18.62 12.85
N SER A 123 -27.80 18.41 12.18
CA SER A 123 -26.58 19.12 12.54
C SER A 123 -26.78 20.58 12.20
N SER A 124 -27.25 21.38 13.17
CA SER A 124 -27.23 22.82 13.07
C SER A 124 -25.77 23.27 12.88
N SER A 125 -25.46 23.75 11.69
CA SER A 125 -24.21 24.47 11.37
C SER A 125 -24.36 25.94 11.74
#